data_AF-A0A957U643-F1
#
_entry.id   AF-A0A957U643-F1
#
_cell.length_a   1.000
_cell.length_b   1.000
_cell.length_c   1.000
_cell.angle_alpha   90.00
_cell.angle_beta   90.00
_cell.angle_gamma   90.00
#
_symmetry.space_group_name_H-M   'P 1'
#
loop_
_entity.id
_entity.type
_entity.pdbx_description
1 polymer ?
#
loop_
_entity_poly.entity_id
_entity_poly.type
_entity_poly.pdbx_seq_one_letter_code
_entity_poly.pdbx_strand_id
1 'polypeptide(L)' 'MAHDDCEHLLDELSDYIDGEAAAAVCAEIERHLAGCADCRAVVDTLRKTVYLYQGLPQPELPAGARERLLAALSLEE' A
#
# COMPACT_ATOMS: atom_id res chain seq x y z
N MET A 1 16.62 22.94 -5.16
CA MET A 1 15.96 21.74 -4.62
C MET A 1 14.47 22.07 -4.60
N ALA A 2 13.82 21.92 -5.74
CA ALA A 2 12.39 22.15 -5.88
C ALA A 2 11.76 20.76 -5.93
N HIS A 3 11.16 20.36 -4.82
CA HIS A 3 10.58 19.03 -4.60
C HIS A 3 9.04 19.07 -4.71
N ASP A 4 8.50 20.16 -5.28
CA ASP A 4 7.07 20.51 -5.36
C ASP A 4 6.29 19.50 -6.25
N ASP A 5 6.90 19.03 -7.34
CA ASP A 5 6.26 18.08 -8.28
C ASP A 5 6.27 16.61 -7.79
N CYS A 6 6.89 16.31 -6.66
CA CYS A 6 6.93 14.94 -6.12
C CYS A 6 5.86 14.69 -5.06
N GLU A 7 5.41 15.73 -4.35
CA GLU A 7 4.48 15.58 -3.22
C GLU A 7 3.11 15.09 -3.67
N HIS A 8 2.61 15.57 -4.81
CA HIS A 8 1.31 15.13 -5.34
C HIS A 8 1.29 13.64 -5.71
N LEU A 9 2.44 13.07 -6.09
CA LEU A 9 2.54 11.63 -6.38
C LEU A 9 2.50 10.76 -5.11
N LEU A 10 2.85 11.30 -3.94
CA LEU A 10 2.89 10.52 -2.70
C LEU A 10 1.50 10.10 -2.24
N ASP A 11 0.50 10.95 -2.46
CA ASP A 11 -0.90 10.66 -2.10
C ASP A 11 -1.46 9.47 -2.91
N GLU A 12 -1.08 9.37 -4.18
CA GLU A 12 -1.52 8.31 -5.11
C GLU A 12 -0.61 7.07 -5.09
N LEU A 13 0.49 7.10 -4.32
CA LEU A 13 1.52 6.08 -4.39
C LEU A 13 1.09 4.74 -3.77
N SER A 14 0.22 4.77 -2.75
CA SER A 14 -0.30 3.54 -2.13
C SER A 14 -1.13 2.76 -3.16
N ASP A 15 -2.15 3.41 -3.73
CA ASP A 15 -3.03 2.84 -4.73
C ASP A 15 -2.24 2.34 -5.96
N TYR A 16 -1.18 3.05 -6.35
CA TYR A 16 -0.30 2.60 -7.43
C TYR A 16 0.47 1.32 -7.09
N ILE A 17 0.97 1.19 -5.86
CA ILE A 17 1.70 -0.01 -5.42
C ILE A 17 0.76 -1.20 -5.23
N ASP A 18 -0.44 -0.95 -4.73
CA ASP A 18 -1.46 -1.97 -4.52
C ASP A 18 -2.14 -2.38 -5.85
N GLY A 19 -1.92 -1.63 -6.93
CA GLY A 19 -2.45 -1.90 -8.26
C GLY A 19 -3.90 -1.44 -8.45
N GLU A 20 -4.37 -0.55 -7.58
CA GLU A 20 -5.74 -0.03 -7.53
C GLU A 20 -5.86 1.36 -8.17
N ALA A 21 -4.73 2.02 -8.46
CA ALA A 21 -4.71 3.33 -9.10
C ALA A 21 -5.30 3.30 -10.53
N ALA A 22 -5.93 4.43 -10.90
CA ALA A 22 -6.44 4.61 -12.26
C ALA A 22 -5.30 4.61 -13.30
N ALA A 23 -5.57 4.09 -14.50
CA ALA A 23 -4.55 3.99 -15.56
C ALA A 23 -3.87 5.34 -15.92
N ALA A 24 -4.61 6.45 -15.82
CA ALA A 24 -4.06 7.79 -16.03
C ALA A 24 -3.02 8.17 -14.97
N VAL A 25 -3.28 7.83 -13.71
CA VAL A 25 -2.39 8.04 -12.57
C VAL A 25 -1.14 7.16 -12.72
N CYS A 26 -1.29 5.89 -13.06
CA CYS A 26 -0.15 5.00 -13.34
C CYS A 26 0.80 5.58 -14.40
N ALA A 27 0.24 6.08 -15.52
CA ALA A 27 1.03 6.67 -16.59
C ALA A 27 1.76 7.96 -16.16
N GLU A 28 1.15 8.76 -15.29
CA GLU A 28 1.78 9.94 -14.72
C GLU A 28 2.93 9.58 -13.78
N ILE A 29 2.71 8.60 -12.90
CA ILE A 29 3.73 8.08 -12.00
C ILE A 29 4.91 7.53 -12.79
N GLU A 30 4.67 6.68 -13.78
CA GLU A 30 5.72 6.12 -14.64
C GLU A 30 6.54 7.18 -15.36
N ARG A 31 5.88 8.23 -15.87
CA ARG A 31 6.55 9.38 -16.51
C ARG A 31 7.44 10.12 -15.51
N HIS A 32 6.98 10.36 -14.28
CA HIS A 32 7.79 10.99 -13.25
C HIS A 32 8.99 10.10 -12.87
N LEU A 33 8.74 8.80 -12.67
CA LEU A 33 9.77 7.82 -12.33
C LEU A 33 10.80 7.64 -13.44
N ALA A 34 10.53 8.02 -14.69
CA ALA A 34 11.56 8.05 -15.74
C ALA A 34 12.59 9.18 -15.52
N GLY A 35 12.17 10.32 -14.93
CA GLY A 35 13.00 11.51 -14.73
C GLY A 35 13.61 11.67 -13.34
N CYS A 36 13.00 11.09 -12.30
CA CYS A 36 13.34 11.39 -10.90
C CYS A 36 13.99 10.21 -10.18
N ALA A 37 15.27 10.36 -9.80
CA ALA A 37 16.02 9.32 -9.08
C ALA A 37 15.53 9.13 -7.64
N ASP A 38 15.17 10.23 -6.97
CA ASP A 38 14.73 10.20 -5.58
C ASP A 38 13.38 9.48 -5.45
N CYS A 39 12.42 9.79 -6.32
CA CYS A 39 11.14 9.08 -6.33
C CYS A 39 11.28 7.61 -6.71
N ARG A 40 12.16 7.24 -7.65
CA ARG A 40 12.47 5.82 -7.91
C ARG A 40 12.93 5.11 -6.64
N ALA A 41 13.84 5.72 -5.88
CA ALA A 41 14.32 5.16 -4.62
C ALA A 41 13.19 4.99 -3.59
N VAL A 42 12.28 5.97 -3.48
CA VAL A 42 11.10 5.91 -2.59
C VAL A 42 10.18 4.77 -2.98
N VAL A 43 9.76 4.68 -4.26
CA VAL A 43 8.85 3.64 -4.75
C VAL A 43 9.45 2.25 -4.59
N ASP A 44 10.73 2.08 -4.94
CA ASP A 44 11.42 0.80 -4.79
C ASP A 44 11.53 0.37 -3.32
N THR A 45 11.78 1.32 -2.42
CA THR A 45 11.86 1.06 -0.97
C THR A 45 10.50 0.66 -0.42
N LEU A 46 9.42 1.33 -0.84
CA LEU A 46 8.07 1.01 -0.40
C LEU A 46 7.63 -0.37 -0.91
N ARG A 47 7.85 -0.68 -2.19
CA ARG A 47 7.59 -2.02 -2.77
C ARG A 47 8.33 -3.12 -2.02
N LYS A 48 9.61 -2.92 -1.69
CA LYS A 48 10.39 -3.88 -0.89
C LYS A 48 9.83 -4.04 0.51
N THR A 49 9.41 -2.95 1.15
CA THR A 49 8.77 -3.00 2.46
C THR A 49 7.51 -3.85 2.42
N VAL A 50 6.61 -3.60 1.46
CA VAL A 50 5.39 -4.40 1.26
C VAL A 50 5.73 -5.88 1.06
N TYR A 51 6.68 -6.18 0.17
CA TYR A 51 7.13 -7.56 -0.09
C TYR A 51 7.62 -8.26 1.19
N LEU A 52 8.42 -7.58 2.01
CA LEU A 52 8.92 -8.13 3.28
C LEU A 52 7.79 -8.41 4.26
N TYR A 53 6.82 -7.50 4.38
CA TYR A 53 5.65 -7.68 5.26
C TYR A 53 4.76 -8.84 4.81
N GLN A 54 4.54 -9.01 3.51
CA GLN A 54 3.77 -10.14 2.96
C GLN A 54 4.43 -11.50 3.24
N GLY A 55 5.75 -11.52 3.41
CA GLY A 55 6.50 -12.73 3.78
C GLY A 55 6.46 -13.07 5.27
N LEU A 56 5.89 -12.22 6.13
CA LEU A 56 5.79 -12.50 7.55
C LEU A 56 4.75 -13.60 7.82
N PRO A 57 4.97 -14.45 8.85
CA PRO A 57 3.95 -15.42 9.26
C PRO A 57 2.65 -14.72 9.60
N GLN A 58 1.52 -15.22 9.06
CA GLN A 58 0.22 -14.72 9.48
C GLN A 58 -0.06 -15.16 10.92
N PRO A 59 -0.41 -14.23 11.82
CA PRO A 59 -0.76 -14.59 13.18
C PRO A 59 -2.02 -15.44 13.17
N GLU A 60 -1.98 -16.57 13.88
CA GLU A 60 -3.19 -17.36 14.10
C GLU A 60 -4.16 -16.59 15.01
N LEU A 61 -5.44 -16.59 14.65
CA LEU A 61 -6.47 -16.00 15.50
C LEU A 61 -6.60 -16.83 16.79
N PRO A 62 -6.72 -16.19 17.96
CA PRO A 62 -6.96 -16.91 19.21
C PRO A 62 -8.21 -17.78 19.10
N ALA A 63 -8.17 -18.97 19.70
CA ALA A 63 -9.36 -19.81 19.80
C ALA A 63 -10.55 -19.00 20.39
N GLY A 64 -11.73 -19.19 19.82
CA GLY A 64 -12.93 -18.47 20.25
C GLY A 64 -13.05 -17.04 19.70
N ALA A 65 -12.11 -16.54 18.88
CA ALA A 65 -12.14 -15.15 18.40
C ALA A 65 -13.37 -14.85 17.55
N ARG A 66 -13.79 -15.80 16.71
CA ARG A 66 -14.98 -15.68 15.86
C ARG A 66 -16.25 -15.62 16.70
N GLU A 67 -16.37 -16.48 17.68
CA GLU A 67 -17.52 -16.58 18.59
C GLU A 67 -17.66 -15.31 19.43
N ARG A 68 -16.54 -14.78 19.96
CA ARG A 68 -16.54 -13.50 20.67
C ARG A 68 -16.95 -12.33 19.78
N LEU A 69 -16.51 -12.33 18.51
CA LEU A 69 -16.88 -11.29 17.54
C LEU A 69 -18.38 -11.34 17.22
N LEU A 70 -18.93 -12.53 16.94
CA LEU A 70 -20.36 -12.71 16.66
C LEU A 70 -21.23 -12.28 17.85
N ALA A 71 -20.85 -12.70 19.07
CA ALA A 71 -21.54 -12.29 20.30
C ALA A 71 -21.50 -10.76 20.51
N ALA A 72 -20.35 -10.12 20.24
CA ALA A 72 -20.22 -8.66 20.35
C ALA A 72 -21.08 -7.90 19.32
N LEU A 73 -21.28 -8.49 18.13
CA LEU A 73 -22.10 -7.92 17.07
C LEU A 73 -23.58 -8.30 17.18
N SER A 74 -23.98 -9.08 18.19
CA SER A 74 -25.35 -9.61 18.35
C SER A 74 -25.83 -10.38 17.11
N LEU A 75 -24.92 -11.09 16.45
CA LEU A 75 -25.22 -11.94 15.32
C LEU A 75 -25.38 -13.39 15.82
N GLU A 76 -26.46 -14.03 15.40
CA GLU A 76 -26.63 -15.48 15.51
C GLU A 76 -26.06 -16.13 14.23
N GLU A 77 -25.43 -17.30 14.35
CA GLU A 77 -24.79 -18.00 13.21
C GLU A 77 -25.73 -18.33 12.06
#